data_AF-A0A938ISN9-F1
#
_entry.id   AF-A0A938ISN9-F1
#
_cell.length_a   1.000
_cell.length_b   1.000
_cell.length_c   1.000
_cell.angle_alpha   90.00
_cell.angle_beta   90.00
_cell.angle_gamma   90.00
#
_symmetry.space_group_name_H-M   'P 1'
#
loop_
_entity.id
_entity.type
_entity.pdbx_description
1 polymer ?
#
loop_
_entity_poly.entity_id
_entity_poly.type
_entity_poly.pdbx_seq_one_letter_code
_entity_poly.pdbx_strand_id
1 'polypeptide(L)'
;MKDLEKRRRVMQRSMRLGHCICDPKKPCPCDLLKEKDVCLCAGERLEVAAGPVRLTRLVENAGCASKIDQASLKRVIEGLAFPADPRVLLGAAAGDDAGVYQLPDGTAIVQTVDVFTPSVDDPYLFGQVAAANSVSDIYAMGGLPLTALSIVGFPIRTVPDAVLHEILRGGIEKMAEAGVAVIGGHSINDPEIKAGFAVTGVIDPSRVTLRAGARPGDVLILTKPLGTGIVAFAAQIDRAPPQAVGAAARAMTALNKTAAEAMIEFGAHGCTDVTGFGLVGHLAEMAAGSGVNVEIAWDDLPLLPGVLELVGQGVVPGGVERNRESSAAAVTLGRGATQAMLEVCMDPQTSGGLLIAAPKRKAAALVRALRERGAAEAAVIGRVRGKGTGRVFLKTRGTRPINEVVFSREPAASASCSEGETDMAKKSEAPSCCPEHGAGAGAGAAAGASEAQRKFADFMKAVERPGALDVHTKEAVALALAVLARCGPCVRHHVAKARQMGFTDEEIDEAAWMAVAFGGGPVMMFYGEVRRDVAAAACCDAEGGAKAGGGAKAAGGKEDGGCCSD
;
A
#
# COMPACT_ATOMS: atom_id res chain seq x y z
N MET A 1 17.00 -32.63 18.60
CA MET A 1 16.40 -33.53 19.62
C MET A 1 15.69 -32.66 20.64
N LYS A 2 14.43 -32.94 20.99
CA LYS A 2 13.64 -32.11 21.92
C LYS A 2 14.20 -32.26 23.35
N ASP A 3 14.60 -31.15 23.97
CA ASP A 3 15.01 -31.10 25.38
C ASP A 3 13.76 -31.09 26.27
N LEU A 4 13.24 -32.29 26.54
CA LEU A 4 11.99 -32.49 27.27
C LEU A 4 12.07 -32.01 28.72
N GLU A 5 13.24 -32.01 29.33
CA GLU A 5 13.43 -31.54 30.70
C GLU A 5 13.31 -30.01 30.78
N LYS A 6 13.99 -29.30 29.88
CA LYS A 6 13.83 -27.84 29.72
C LYS A 6 12.38 -27.49 29.39
N ARG A 7 11.75 -28.23 28.47
CA ARG A 7 10.33 -28.04 28.11
C ARG A 7 9.44 -28.14 29.34
N ARG A 8 9.57 -29.23 30.13
CA ARG A 8 8.77 -29.45 31.34
C ARG A 8 8.93 -28.33 32.35
N ARG A 9 10.17 -27.90 32.61
CA ARG A 9 10.50 -26.79 33.52
C ARG A 9 9.85 -25.48 33.09
N VAL A 10 9.93 -25.13 31.80
CA VAL A 10 9.34 -23.89 31.26
C VAL A 10 7.82 -23.94 31.30
N MET A 11 7.21 -25.07 30.90
CA MET A 11 5.76 -25.24 30.89
C MET A 11 5.17 -25.15 32.30
N GLN A 12 5.77 -25.81 33.29
CA GLN A 12 5.31 -25.75 34.69
C GLN A 12 5.31 -24.31 35.23
N ARG A 13 6.34 -23.52 34.89
CA ARG A 13 6.39 -22.10 35.26
C ARG A 13 5.27 -21.30 34.58
N SER A 14 5.08 -21.47 33.27
CA SER A 14 4.03 -20.75 32.53
C SER A 14 2.62 -21.13 32.96
N MET A 15 2.35 -22.41 33.22
CA MET A 15 1.07 -22.88 33.76
C MET A 15 0.77 -22.24 35.13
N ARG A 16 1.78 -22.15 36.02
CA ARG A 16 1.62 -21.49 37.32
C ARG A 16 1.25 -20.00 37.19
N LEU A 17 1.79 -19.33 36.20
CA LEU A 17 1.56 -17.91 35.96
C LEU A 17 0.31 -17.62 35.10
N GLY A 18 -0.35 -18.65 34.56
CA GLY A 18 -1.53 -18.51 33.71
C GLY A 18 -1.28 -17.96 32.30
N HIS A 19 -0.02 -17.74 31.88
CA HIS A 19 0.31 -17.13 30.58
C HIS A 19 1.59 -17.69 29.93
N CYS A 20 1.65 -17.62 28.59
CA CYS A 20 2.85 -17.97 27.81
C CYS A 20 3.88 -16.81 27.86
N ILE A 21 5.17 -17.14 28.01
CA ILE A 21 6.25 -16.14 27.82
C ILE A 21 6.33 -15.68 26.36
N CYS A 22 5.93 -16.54 25.44
CA CYS A 22 5.91 -16.27 24.01
C CYS A 22 4.86 -15.23 23.61
N ASP A 23 3.69 -15.30 24.25
CA ASP A 23 2.52 -14.48 24.00
C ASP A 23 1.75 -14.37 25.33
N PRO A 24 1.92 -13.26 26.06
CA PRO A 24 1.33 -13.09 27.38
C PRO A 24 -0.21 -13.03 27.33
N LYS A 25 -0.81 -12.87 26.15
CA LYS A 25 -2.26 -12.90 25.96
C LYS A 25 -2.83 -14.32 25.86
N LYS A 26 -1.97 -15.35 25.76
CA LYS A 26 -2.38 -16.75 25.61
C LYS A 26 -2.02 -17.61 26.83
N PRO A 27 -2.94 -18.45 27.32
CA PRO A 27 -2.65 -19.40 28.39
C PRO A 27 -1.77 -20.55 27.89
N CYS A 28 -1.03 -21.18 28.81
CA CYS A 28 -0.31 -22.42 28.54
C CYS A 28 -1.22 -23.63 28.87
N PRO A 29 -1.33 -24.66 28.01
CA PRO A 29 -0.72 -24.80 26.68
C PRO A 29 -1.43 -23.96 25.61
N CYS A 30 -0.67 -23.33 24.72
CA CYS A 30 -1.20 -22.57 23.58
C CYS A 30 -1.47 -23.48 22.38
N ASP A 31 -2.20 -22.98 21.39
CA ASP A 31 -2.60 -23.74 20.18
C ASP A 31 -1.40 -24.36 19.46
N LEU A 32 -0.29 -23.61 19.38
CA LEU A 32 0.94 -24.11 18.76
C LEU A 32 1.47 -25.38 19.44
N LEU A 33 1.42 -25.44 20.77
CA LEU A 33 1.85 -26.61 21.51
C LEU A 33 0.83 -27.74 21.39
N LYS A 34 -0.46 -27.43 21.39
CA LYS A 34 -1.54 -28.42 21.25
C LYS A 34 -1.56 -29.08 19.87
N GLU A 35 -1.41 -28.28 18.83
CA GLU A 35 -1.59 -28.70 17.43
C GLU A 35 -0.31 -29.22 16.81
N LYS A 36 0.85 -28.61 17.15
CA LYS A 36 2.13 -28.91 16.48
C LYS A 36 3.17 -29.56 17.40
N ASP A 37 2.86 -29.77 18.67
CA ASP A 37 3.80 -30.29 19.69
C ASP A 37 5.15 -29.52 19.72
N VAL A 38 5.07 -28.18 19.60
CA VAL A 38 6.20 -27.25 19.63
C VAL A 38 6.00 -26.19 20.72
N CYS A 39 6.96 -26.08 21.64
CA CYS A 39 7.01 -25.09 22.70
C CYS A 39 8.08 -24.03 22.42
N LEU A 40 7.71 -22.91 21.79
CA LEU A 40 8.65 -21.81 21.49
C LEU A 40 9.31 -21.23 22.75
N CYS A 41 8.61 -21.24 23.90
CA CYS A 41 9.18 -20.82 25.19
C CYS A 41 10.32 -21.71 25.67
N ALA A 42 10.32 -22.98 25.29
CA ALA A 42 11.40 -23.91 25.57
C ALA A 42 12.58 -23.76 24.60
N GLY A 43 12.52 -22.79 23.66
CA GLY A 43 13.51 -22.59 22.61
C GLY A 43 13.40 -23.58 21.45
N GLU A 44 12.26 -24.26 21.34
CA GLU A 44 11.95 -25.09 20.18
C GLU A 44 11.50 -24.21 19.02
N ARG A 45 11.66 -24.72 17.80
CA ARG A 45 11.27 -24.01 16.57
C ARG A 45 10.30 -24.87 15.78
N LEU A 46 9.41 -24.20 15.05
CA LEU A 46 8.68 -24.88 13.98
C LEU A 46 9.67 -25.33 12.91
N GLU A 47 9.40 -26.46 12.28
CA GLU A 47 10.02 -26.76 11.00
C GLU A 47 9.54 -25.68 10.03
N VAL A 48 10.47 -24.82 9.62
CA VAL A 48 10.19 -23.82 8.59
C VAL A 48 10.28 -24.54 7.26
N ALA A 49 9.21 -24.48 6.47
CA ALA A 49 9.17 -25.14 5.16
C ALA A 49 10.37 -24.71 4.31
N ALA A 50 11.12 -25.68 3.80
CA ALA A 50 12.18 -25.42 2.84
C ALA A 50 11.55 -25.01 1.50
N GLY A 51 11.86 -23.81 1.02
CA GLY A 51 11.35 -23.28 -0.23
C GLY A 51 11.67 -21.80 -0.43
N PRO A 52 11.46 -21.27 -1.65
CA PRO A 52 11.68 -19.85 -1.93
C PRO A 52 10.70 -18.99 -1.11
N VAL A 53 11.25 -18.07 -0.32
CA VAL A 53 10.48 -17.11 0.49
C VAL A 53 10.32 -15.83 -0.31
N ARG A 54 9.07 -15.39 -0.51
CA ARG A 54 8.77 -14.09 -1.13
C ARG A 54 8.57 -13.04 -0.06
N LEU A 55 9.59 -12.22 0.16
CA LEU A 55 9.62 -11.27 1.26
C LEU A 55 8.47 -10.26 1.23
N THR A 56 8.05 -9.81 0.04
CA THR A 56 7.00 -8.78 -0.07
C THR A 56 5.63 -9.28 0.37
N ARG A 57 5.43 -10.60 0.47
CA ARG A 57 4.19 -11.21 1.00
C ARG A 57 4.18 -11.41 2.51
N LEU A 58 5.32 -11.18 3.16
CA LEU A 58 5.46 -11.33 4.61
C LEU A 58 5.24 -10.02 5.36
N VAL A 59 4.87 -8.95 4.66
CA VAL A 59 4.69 -7.61 5.23
C VAL A 59 3.42 -6.96 4.72
N GLU A 60 2.79 -6.14 5.56
CA GLU A 60 1.56 -5.43 5.22
C GLU A 60 1.79 -4.36 4.14
N ASN A 61 2.83 -3.53 4.31
CA ASN A 61 3.22 -2.49 3.37
C ASN A 61 4.65 -2.76 2.92
N ALA A 62 4.94 -2.76 1.61
CA ALA A 62 6.29 -2.97 1.08
C ALA A 62 7.12 -1.68 1.01
N GLY A 63 8.41 -1.78 1.34
CA GLY A 63 9.36 -0.68 1.19
C GLY A 63 9.03 0.55 2.04
N CYS A 64 9.38 1.74 1.53
CA CYS A 64 9.12 3.00 2.23
C CYS A 64 7.64 3.32 2.43
N ALA A 65 6.71 2.57 1.83
CA ALA A 65 5.29 2.69 2.15
C ALA A 65 4.98 2.28 3.61
N SER A 66 5.89 1.57 4.31
CA SER A 66 5.74 1.21 5.73
C SER A 66 5.99 2.36 6.71
N LYS A 67 6.45 3.54 6.25
CA LYS A 67 6.71 4.69 7.14
C LYS A 67 5.39 5.27 7.67
N ILE A 68 5.45 5.81 8.89
CA ILE A 68 4.37 6.65 9.45
C ILE A 68 4.23 7.89 8.55
N ASP A 69 3.00 8.27 8.21
CA ASP A 69 2.76 9.44 7.37
C ASP A 69 3.20 10.74 8.08
N GLN A 70 3.58 11.74 7.29
CA GLN A 70 4.12 12.99 7.83
C GLN A 70 3.15 13.72 8.75
N ALA A 71 1.86 13.73 8.39
CA ALA A 71 0.86 14.44 9.17
C ALA A 71 0.74 13.81 10.57
N SER A 72 0.72 12.49 10.66
CA SER A 72 0.72 11.75 11.92
C SER A 72 2.00 11.96 12.71
N LEU A 73 3.17 11.83 12.08
CA LEU A 73 4.45 12.02 12.76
C LEU A 73 4.59 13.44 13.33
N LYS A 74 4.22 14.46 12.53
CA LYS A 74 4.24 15.86 12.95
C LYS A 74 3.34 16.10 14.16
N ARG A 75 2.11 15.57 14.15
CA ARG A 75 1.18 15.68 15.30
C ARG A 75 1.73 15.03 16.57
N VAL A 76 2.45 13.91 16.45
CA VAL A 76 3.03 13.19 17.60
C VAL A 76 4.25 13.93 18.17
N ILE A 77 5.04 14.56 17.31
CA ILE A 77 6.24 15.31 17.73
C ILE A 77 5.87 16.72 18.23
N GLU A 78 4.75 17.28 17.78
CA GLU A 78 4.27 18.60 18.17
C GLU A 78 4.11 18.70 19.70
N GLY A 79 4.76 19.71 20.30
CA GLY A 79 4.76 19.92 21.75
C GLY A 79 5.86 19.20 22.53
N LEU A 80 6.67 18.34 21.90
CA LEU A 80 7.84 17.75 22.55
C LEU A 80 8.98 18.78 22.66
N ALA A 81 9.54 18.90 23.86
CA ALA A 81 10.70 19.77 24.13
C ALA A 81 12.00 18.97 23.90
N PHE A 82 12.72 19.30 22.83
CA PHE A 82 14.06 18.77 22.60
C PHE A 82 15.10 19.59 23.36
N PRO A 83 16.08 18.97 24.02
CA PRO A 83 17.18 19.70 24.65
C PRO A 83 17.92 20.57 23.63
N ALA A 84 18.11 21.85 23.94
CA ALA A 84 18.91 22.75 23.12
C ALA A 84 20.41 22.51 23.38
N ASP A 85 21.16 22.14 22.35
CA ASP A 85 22.62 22.11 22.36
C ASP A 85 23.12 22.99 21.20
N PRO A 86 23.95 24.03 21.46
CA PRO A 86 24.44 24.93 20.42
C PRO A 86 25.29 24.24 19.34
N ARG A 87 25.75 23.00 19.58
CA ARG A 87 26.49 22.20 18.59
C ARG A 87 25.59 21.48 17.60
N VAL A 88 24.28 21.44 17.82
CA VAL A 88 23.32 20.91 16.84
C VAL A 88 23.12 21.96 15.75
N LEU A 89 23.80 21.76 14.61
CA LEU A 89 23.68 22.65 13.44
C LEU A 89 22.36 22.41 12.69
N LEU A 90 21.92 21.15 12.68
CA LEU A 90 20.66 20.73 12.08
C LEU A 90 20.07 19.61 12.94
N GLY A 91 18.90 19.86 13.53
CA GLY A 91 18.29 18.95 14.49
C GLY A 91 16.89 18.49 14.08
N ALA A 92 16.27 17.67 14.91
CA ALA A 92 14.92 17.13 14.68
C ALA A 92 13.85 18.22 14.42
N ALA A 93 14.01 19.39 15.04
CA ALA A 93 13.11 20.54 14.83
C ALA A 93 13.22 21.16 13.43
N ALA A 94 14.34 20.99 12.73
CA ALA A 94 14.55 21.50 11.39
C ALA A 94 13.95 20.59 10.31
N GLY A 95 13.72 19.30 10.61
CA GLY A 95 13.00 18.37 9.74
C GLY A 95 13.71 17.99 8.44
N ASP A 96 15.03 18.17 8.36
CA ASP A 96 15.85 17.80 7.20
C ASP A 96 16.20 16.30 7.20
N ASP A 97 16.86 15.82 6.15
CA ASP A 97 17.08 14.38 5.89
C ASP A 97 17.99 13.70 6.94
N ALA A 98 18.89 14.46 7.58
CA ALA A 98 19.79 13.95 8.62
C ALA A 98 20.10 15.00 9.70
N GLY A 99 20.47 14.54 10.89
CA GLY A 99 20.95 15.43 11.96
C GLY A 99 22.42 15.79 11.75
N VAL A 100 22.79 17.05 11.97
CA VAL A 100 24.18 17.55 11.88
C VAL A 100 24.63 18.09 13.22
N TYR A 101 25.76 17.59 13.70
CA TYR A 101 26.32 17.94 15.00
C TYR A 101 27.79 18.33 14.89
N GLN A 102 28.15 19.50 15.41
CA GLN A 102 29.51 20.02 15.39
C GLN A 102 30.34 19.48 16.56
N LEU A 103 31.50 18.92 16.23
CA LEU A 103 32.50 18.47 17.19
C LEU A 103 33.38 19.64 17.68
N PRO A 104 34.05 19.49 18.82
CA PRO A 104 34.88 20.57 19.40
C PRO A 104 36.03 21.06 18.52
N ASP A 105 36.50 20.23 17.58
CA ASP A 105 37.57 20.58 16.64
C ASP A 105 37.07 21.32 15.39
N GLY A 106 35.77 21.62 15.32
CA GLY A 106 35.12 22.33 14.21
C GLY A 106 34.59 21.43 13.10
N THR A 107 34.93 20.14 13.09
CA THR A 107 34.32 19.17 12.16
C THR A 107 32.86 18.93 12.52
N ALA A 108 32.03 18.44 11.59
CA ALA A 108 30.68 18.01 11.90
C ALA A 108 30.43 16.57 11.49
N ILE A 109 29.71 15.85 12.35
CA ILE A 109 29.14 14.57 12.03
C ILE A 109 27.72 14.77 11.48
N VAL A 110 27.33 13.86 10.59
CA VAL A 110 25.97 13.76 10.08
C VAL A 110 25.44 12.36 10.39
N GLN A 111 24.24 12.28 10.96
CA GLN A 111 23.65 11.04 11.43
C GLN A 111 22.25 10.87 10.89
N THR A 112 21.97 9.68 10.36
CA THR A 112 20.63 9.26 9.96
C THR A 112 20.36 7.83 10.42
N VAL A 113 19.09 7.46 10.46
CA VAL A 113 18.65 6.09 10.66
C VAL A 113 17.41 5.85 9.83
N ASP A 114 17.43 4.77 9.06
CA ASP A 114 16.27 4.40 8.24
C ASP A 114 16.09 2.88 8.25
N VAL A 115 14.87 2.44 8.54
CA VAL A 115 14.45 1.04 8.68
C VAL A 115 13.08 0.88 8.05
N PHE A 116 12.92 -0.13 7.20
CA PHE A 116 11.66 -0.39 6.50
C PHE A 116 11.50 -1.87 6.18
N THR A 117 10.32 -2.22 5.67
CA THR A 117 9.94 -3.58 5.28
C THR A 117 10.42 -3.93 3.87
N PRO A 118 10.49 -5.22 3.49
CA PRO A 118 10.91 -5.63 2.15
C PRO A 118 10.15 -4.98 1.00
N SER A 119 10.88 -4.37 0.06
CA SER A 119 10.36 -3.83 -1.20
C SER A 119 10.55 -4.75 -2.40
N VAL A 120 11.33 -5.82 -2.23
CA VAL A 120 11.64 -6.85 -3.22
C VAL A 120 11.60 -8.22 -2.58
N ASP A 121 11.31 -9.26 -3.37
CA ASP A 121 11.19 -10.62 -2.85
C ASP A 121 12.52 -11.29 -2.56
N ASP A 122 13.59 -10.90 -3.25
CA ASP A 122 14.91 -11.48 -3.06
C ASP A 122 15.56 -10.91 -1.79
N PRO A 123 15.95 -11.75 -0.80
CA PRO A 123 16.49 -11.27 0.47
C PRO A 123 17.82 -10.51 0.34
N TYR A 124 18.69 -10.95 -0.56
CA TYR A 124 19.97 -10.31 -0.78
C TYR A 124 19.80 -8.92 -1.41
N LEU A 125 18.96 -8.80 -2.42
CA LEU A 125 18.59 -7.51 -3.01
C LEU A 125 17.89 -6.62 -1.99
N PHE A 126 17.01 -7.13 -1.13
CA PHE A 126 16.40 -6.32 -0.08
C PHE A 126 17.45 -5.76 0.88
N GLY A 127 18.43 -6.57 1.28
CA GLY A 127 19.58 -6.11 2.05
C GLY A 127 20.31 -4.94 1.39
N GLN A 128 20.59 -5.06 0.09
CA GLN A 128 21.19 -3.97 -0.68
C GLN A 128 20.33 -2.71 -0.73
N VAL A 129 19.02 -2.85 -0.94
CA VAL A 129 18.08 -1.72 -0.97
C VAL A 129 18.04 -1.01 0.39
N ALA A 130 17.97 -1.78 1.48
CA ALA A 130 18.02 -1.25 2.84
C ALA A 130 19.29 -0.43 3.08
N ALA A 131 20.46 -0.97 2.71
CA ALA A 131 21.72 -0.25 2.84
C ALA A 131 21.79 1.01 1.95
N ALA A 132 21.42 0.91 0.67
CA ALA A 132 21.44 2.03 -0.26
C ALA A 132 20.52 3.18 0.18
N ASN A 133 19.34 2.84 0.72
CA ASN A 133 18.43 3.82 1.30
C ASN A 133 19.02 4.46 2.57
N SER A 134 19.55 3.67 3.52
CA SER A 134 20.06 4.22 4.79
C SER A 134 21.25 5.16 4.63
N VAL A 135 22.05 5.05 3.57
CA VAL A 135 23.14 6.01 3.29
C VAL A 135 22.68 7.22 2.48
N SER A 136 21.45 7.19 1.94
CA SER A 136 20.96 8.19 0.99
C SER A 136 20.82 9.58 1.61
N ASP A 137 20.34 9.69 2.84
CA ASP A 137 20.23 10.99 3.53
C ASP A 137 21.60 11.66 3.71
N ILE A 138 22.64 10.87 4.00
CA ILE A 138 24.01 11.38 4.11
C ILE A 138 24.46 11.99 2.77
N TYR A 139 24.15 11.32 1.66
CA TYR A 139 24.43 11.82 0.32
C TYR A 139 23.60 13.04 -0.04
N ALA A 140 22.32 13.10 0.36
CA ALA A 140 21.44 14.25 0.10
C ALA A 140 21.95 15.54 0.76
N MET A 141 22.58 15.43 1.93
CA MET A 141 23.23 16.56 2.61
C MET A 141 24.59 16.94 1.98
N GLY A 142 25.15 16.10 1.11
CA GLY A 142 26.51 16.24 0.58
C GLY A 142 27.61 15.73 1.53
N GLY A 143 27.25 14.89 2.49
CA GLY A 143 28.16 14.27 3.45
C GLY A 143 28.86 13.01 2.91
N LEU A 144 29.88 12.58 3.63
CA LEU A 144 30.61 11.33 3.39
C LEU A 144 30.25 10.31 4.48
N PRO A 145 29.53 9.21 4.17
CA PRO A 145 29.24 8.18 5.16
C PRO A 145 30.52 7.41 5.53
N LEU A 146 30.67 7.05 6.81
CA LEU A 146 31.88 6.38 7.32
C LEU A 146 31.58 5.04 8.00
N THR A 147 30.60 5.03 8.91
CA THR A 147 30.27 3.85 9.71
C THR A 147 28.77 3.61 9.77
N ALA A 148 28.37 2.36 9.93
CA ALA A 148 26.97 1.97 10.08
C ALA A 148 26.75 0.93 11.19
N LEU A 149 25.56 0.94 11.78
CA LEU A 149 25.04 -0.07 12.69
C LEU A 149 23.78 -0.68 12.07
N SER A 150 23.74 -2.00 11.88
CA SER A 150 22.54 -2.67 11.35
C SER A 150 21.41 -2.69 12.37
N ILE A 151 20.17 -2.46 11.94
CA ILE A 151 18.97 -2.57 12.76
C ILE A 151 18.04 -3.58 12.09
N VAL A 152 17.70 -4.65 12.81
CA VAL A 152 16.91 -5.75 12.25
C VAL A 152 15.77 -6.15 13.19
N GLY A 153 14.54 -6.09 12.69
CA GLY A 153 13.41 -6.86 13.20
C GLY A 153 13.17 -8.06 12.30
N PHE A 154 13.20 -9.28 12.85
CA PHE A 154 13.04 -10.48 12.02
C PHE A 154 12.24 -11.58 12.72
N PRO A 155 11.31 -12.24 12.03
CA PRO A 155 10.51 -13.34 12.57
C PRO A 155 11.32 -14.64 12.60
N ILE A 156 12.36 -14.67 13.44
CA ILE A 156 13.37 -15.76 13.52
C ILE A 156 12.77 -17.14 13.89
N ARG A 157 11.49 -17.16 14.30
CA ARG A 157 10.77 -18.39 14.66
C ARG A 157 9.95 -18.98 13.51
N THR A 158 9.66 -18.20 12.47
CA THR A 158 8.76 -18.60 11.37
C THR A 158 9.38 -18.44 9.99
N VAL A 159 10.50 -17.73 9.84
CA VAL A 159 11.22 -17.55 8.59
C VAL A 159 12.63 -18.16 8.71
N PRO A 160 13.18 -18.82 7.65
CA PRO A 160 14.47 -19.49 7.74
C PRO A 160 15.61 -18.52 8.02
N ASP A 161 16.57 -18.91 8.87
CA ASP A 161 17.75 -18.13 9.21
C ASP A 161 18.58 -17.74 7.97
N ALA A 162 18.56 -18.56 6.91
CA ALA A 162 19.20 -18.26 5.62
C ALA A 162 18.68 -16.97 4.96
N VAL A 163 17.41 -16.63 5.16
CA VAL A 163 16.84 -15.38 4.66
C VAL A 163 17.48 -14.18 5.36
N LEU A 164 17.60 -14.23 6.69
CA LEU A 164 18.27 -13.19 7.46
C LEU A 164 19.75 -13.06 7.08
N HIS A 165 20.43 -14.20 6.89
CA HIS A 165 21.81 -14.21 6.40
C HIS A 165 21.95 -13.45 5.08
N GLU A 166 21.09 -13.72 4.10
CA GLU A 166 21.15 -13.06 2.79
C GLU A 166 20.84 -11.56 2.87
N ILE A 167 19.87 -11.15 3.71
CA ILE A 167 19.59 -9.73 3.96
C ILE A 167 20.84 -9.02 4.52
N LEU A 168 21.47 -9.60 5.55
CA LEU A 168 22.66 -9.02 6.15
C LEU A 168 23.83 -9.00 5.16
N ARG A 169 24.04 -10.08 4.40
CA ARG A 169 25.08 -10.19 3.38
C ARG A 169 24.93 -9.10 2.32
N GLY A 170 23.73 -8.93 1.77
CA GLY A 170 23.45 -7.89 0.78
C GLY A 170 23.65 -6.48 1.31
N GLY A 171 23.20 -6.21 2.53
CA GLY A 171 23.39 -4.91 3.17
C GLY A 171 24.85 -4.58 3.45
N ILE A 172 25.62 -5.54 3.98
CA ILE A 172 27.05 -5.36 4.27
C ILE A 172 27.86 -5.14 2.99
N GLU A 173 27.62 -5.93 1.93
CA GLU A 173 28.31 -5.76 0.66
C GLU A 173 28.00 -4.39 0.01
N LYS A 174 26.75 -3.92 0.12
CA LYS A 174 26.37 -2.58 -0.37
C LYS A 174 26.99 -1.46 0.47
N MET A 175 27.10 -1.63 1.78
CA MET A 175 27.83 -0.70 2.65
C MET A 175 29.32 -0.65 2.28
N ALA A 176 29.91 -1.80 1.97
CA ALA A 176 31.30 -1.87 1.49
C ALA A 176 31.48 -1.13 0.15
N GLU A 177 30.53 -1.25 -0.80
CA GLU A 177 30.51 -0.46 -2.04
C GLU A 177 30.46 1.06 -1.75
N ALA A 178 29.70 1.47 -0.74
CA ALA A 178 29.62 2.86 -0.28
C ALA A 178 30.89 3.35 0.43
N GLY A 179 31.82 2.46 0.79
CA GLY A 179 33.00 2.76 1.60
C GLY A 179 32.71 2.87 3.09
N VAL A 180 31.62 2.26 3.56
CA VAL A 180 31.10 2.37 4.93
C VAL A 180 31.42 1.10 5.72
N ALA A 181 32.02 1.25 6.89
CA ALA A 181 32.28 0.13 7.80
C ALA A 181 31.04 -0.21 8.63
N VAL A 182 30.51 -1.41 8.50
CA VAL A 182 29.48 -1.92 9.42
C VAL A 182 30.18 -2.40 10.69
N ILE A 183 30.04 -1.65 11.78
CA ILE A 183 30.81 -1.85 13.03
C ILE A 183 30.00 -2.51 14.15
N GLY A 184 28.76 -2.91 13.87
CA GLY A 184 27.89 -3.57 14.83
C GLY A 184 26.42 -3.48 14.41
N GLY A 185 25.53 -3.74 15.36
CA GLY A 185 24.10 -3.64 15.13
C GLY A 185 23.26 -4.17 16.28
N HIS A 186 21.95 -4.13 16.09
CA HIS A 186 20.96 -4.67 16.99
C HIS A 186 19.89 -5.46 16.24
N SER A 187 19.49 -6.60 16.80
CA SER A 187 18.46 -7.47 16.23
C SER A 187 17.40 -7.80 17.28
N ILE A 188 16.14 -7.71 16.90
CA ILE A 188 14.98 -8.09 17.71
C ILE A 188 14.14 -9.14 16.99
N ASN A 189 13.55 -10.06 17.75
CA ASN A 189 12.54 -10.96 17.21
C ASN A 189 11.24 -10.18 17.02
N ASP A 190 10.77 -10.08 15.78
CA ASP A 190 9.64 -9.25 15.36
C ASP A 190 8.73 -10.05 14.42
N PRO A 191 7.39 -9.98 14.53
CA PRO A 191 6.47 -10.64 13.60
C PRO A 191 6.67 -10.27 12.12
N GLU A 192 7.10 -9.04 11.83
CA GLU A 192 7.35 -8.57 10.45
C GLU A 192 8.83 -8.25 10.23
N ILE A 193 9.30 -8.50 9.02
CA ILE A 193 10.68 -8.20 8.61
C ILE A 193 10.86 -6.68 8.51
N LYS A 194 11.86 -6.17 9.22
CA LYS A 194 12.32 -4.78 9.20
C LYS A 194 13.83 -4.81 9.12
N ALA A 195 14.41 -4.12 8.15
CA ALA A 195 15.86 -4.03 8.03
C ALA A 195 16.28 -2.62 7.62
N GLY A 196 17.46 -2.23 8.07
CA GLY A 196 18.01 -0.92 7.80
C GLY A 196 19.28 -0.69 8.60
N PHE A 197 19.79 0.54 8.54
CA PHE A 197 21.03 0.93 9.19
C PHE A 197 20.90 2.32 9.81
N ALA A 198 21.52 2.50 10.97
CA ALA A 198 21.91 3.81 11.45
C ALA A 198 23.28 4.14 10.88
N VAL A 199 23.41 5.27 10.20
CA VAL A 199 24.63 5.66 9.48
C VAL A 199 25.18 6.94 10.10
N THR A 200 26.49 6.94 10.32
CA THR A 200 27.24 8.13 10.72
C THR A 200 28.24 8.47 9.62
N GLY A 201 28.19 9.72 9.18
CA GLY A 201 29.13 10.31 8.25
C GLY A 201 29.75 11.57 8.81
N VAL A 202 30.58 12.20 7.98
CA VAL A 202 31.18 13.51 8.24
C VAL A 202 30.77 14.49 7.16
N ILE A 203 30.66 15.75 7.54
CA ILE A 203 30.31 16.83 6.63
C ILE A 203 31.08 18.09 6.98
N ASP A 204 31.47 18.84 5.96
CA ASP A 204 31.99 20.20 6.14
C ASP A 204 30.79 21.15 6.37
N PRO A 205 30.69 21.81 7.56
CA PRO A 205 29.58 22.72 7.86
C PRO A 205 29.39 23.84 6.84
N SER A 206 30.43 24.23 6.10
CA SER A 206 30.38 25.27 5.07
C SER A 206 29.85 24.79 3.73
N ARG A 207 29.75 23.47 3.53
CA ARG A 207 29.35 22.81 2.27
C ARG A 207 28.07 21.99 2.40
N VAL A 208 27.35 22.13 3.51
CA VAL A 208 26.06 21.48 3.74
C VAL A 208 25.08 21.89 2.65
N THR A 209 24.53 20.91 1.95
CA THR A 209 23.42 21.13 1.02
C THR A 209 22.12 20.90 1.78
N LEU A 210 21.39 21.97 2.04
CA LEU A 210 20.11 21.91 2.75
C LEU A 210 18.97 21.54 1.78
N ARG A 211 17.91 20.92 2.30
CA ARG A 211 16.64 20.80 1.56
C ARG A 211 16.10 22.17 1.16
N ALA A 212 16.10 23.12 2.09
CA ALA A 212 15.57 24.47 1.94
C ALA A 212 16.52 25.45 1.21
N GLY A 213 17.05 25.04 0.06
CA GLY A 213 18.06 25.80 -0.67
C GLY A 213 17.64 26.33 -2.05
N ALA A 214 16.46 25.95 -2.55
CA ALA A 214 16.04 26.23 -3.92
C ALA A 214 15.82 27.73 -4.17
N ARG A 215 16.29 28.24 -5.32
CA ARG A 215 16.24 29.67 -5.66
C ARG A 215 15.42 29.94 -6.92
N PRO A 216 14.74 31.10 -7.03
CA PRO A 216 14.13 31.53 -8.27
C PRO A 216 15.09 31.42 -9.47
N GLY A 217 14.64 30.75 -10.54
CA GLY A 217 15.44 30.54 -11.74
C GLY A 217 16.25 29.24 -11.76
N ASP A 218 16.26 28.48 -10.67
CA ASP A 218 16.83 27.13 -10.65
C ASP A 218 16.00 26.17 -11.50
N VAL A 219 16.68 25.14 -12.02
CA VAL A 219 16.03 23.94 -12.55
C VAL A 219 15.97 22.87 -11.48
N LEU A 220 15.02 21.95 -11.63
CA LEU A 220 14.88 20.77 -10.80
C LEU A 220 15.37 19.55 -11.58
N ILE A 221 16.29 18.79 -11.01
CA ILE A 221 16.85 17.58 -11.61
C ILE A 221 16.54 16.39 -10.71
N LEU A 222 16.04 15.31 -11.31
CA LEU A 222 15.83 14.04 -10.64
C LEU A 222 16.82 13.02 -11.19
N THR A 223 17.46 12.25 -10.32
CA THR A 223 18.58 11.37 -10.68
C THR A 223 18.21 9.90 -10.88
N LYS A 224 17.03 9.47 -10.42
CA LYS A 224 16.50 8.12 -10.60
C LYS A 224 15.04 8.17 -11.08
N PRO A 225 14.57 7.15 -11.82
CA PRO A 225 13.18 7.10 -12.26
C PRO A 225 12.20 6.88 -11.10
N LEU A 226 10.96 7.33 -11.28
CA LEU A 226 9.85 7.10 -10.36
C LEU A 226 9.11 5.79 -10.65
N GLY A 227 8.36 5.30 -9.66
CA GLY A 227 7.43 4.18 -9.78
C GLY A 227 7.82 2.95 -8.97
N THR A 228 8.81 3.04 -8.07
CA THR A 228 9.27 1.87 -7.30
C THR A 228 8.19 1.31 -6.38
N GLY A 229 7.34 2.16 -5.78
CA GLY A 229 6.23 1.73 -4.94
C GLY A 229 5.13 1.03 -5.75
N ILE A 230 4.76 1.60 -6.90
CA ILE A 230 3.82 0.98 -7.85
C ILE A 230 4.31 -0.39 -8.31
N VAL A 231 5.59 -0.51 -8.67
CA VAL A 231 6.18 -1.79 -9.12
C VAL A 231 6.25 -2.80 -7.98
N ALA A 232 6.63 -2.38 -6.76
CA ALA A 232 6.67 -3.26 -5.60
C ALA A 232 5.27 -3.79 -5.25
N PHE A 233 4.26 -2.93 -5.25
CA PHE A 233 2.87 -3.33 -5.03
C PHE A 233 2.35 -4.25 -6.14
N ALA A 234 2.64 -3.92 -7.40
CA ALA A 234 2.31 -4.79 -8.53
C ALA A 234 2.97 -6.18 -8.37
N ALA A 235 4.18 -6.26 -7.82
CA ALA A 235 4.87 -7.53 -7.58
C ALA A 235 4.20 -8.32 -6.44
N GLN A 236 3.76 -7.64 -5.37
CA GLN A 236 3.00 -8.28 -4.27
C GLN A 236 1.76 -9.01 -4.76
N ILE A 237 1.06 -8.44 -5.75
CA ILE A 237 -0.20 -8.96 -6.32
C ILE A 237 -0.01 -9.76 -7.63
N ASP A 238 1.22 -10.16 -7.97
CA ASP A 238 1.57 -10.91 -9.20
C ASP A 238 1.15 -10.20 -10.53
N ARG A 239 1.15 -8.86 -10.56
CA ARG A 239 0.85 -8.04 -11.76
C ARG A 239 2.04 -7.28 -12.34
N ALA A 240 3.20 -7.28 -11.66
CA ALA A 240 4.37 -6.56 -12.14
C ALA A 240 5.03 -7.24 -13.36
N PRO A 241 5.30 -6.50 -14.45
CA PRO A 241 6.13 -7.00 -15.54
C PRO A 241 7.56 -7.34 -15.04
N PRO A 242 8.17 -8.47 -15.44
CA PRO A 242 9.52 -8.83 -14.98
C PRO A 242 10.58 -7.75 -15.28
N GLN A 243 10.45 -7.06 -16.42
CA GLN A 243 11.33 -5.94 -16.78
C GLN A 243 11.22 -4.76 -15.80
N ALA A 244 10.02 -4.50 -15.27
CA ALA A 244 9.74 -3.45 -14.31
C ALA A 244 10.39 -3.80 -12.96
N VAL A 245 10.20 -5.04 -12.50
CA VAL A 245 10.82 -5.55 -11.25
C VAL A 245 12.34 -5.45 -11.32
N GLY A 246 12.96 -5.90 -12.41
CA GLY A 246 14.41 -5.80 -12.59
C GLY A 246 14.91 -4.36 -12.65
N ALA A 247 14.18 -3.46 -13.33
CA ALA A 247 14.53 -2.03 -13.38
C ALA A 247 14.39 -1.36 -12.01
N ALA A 248 13.32 -1.66 -11.27
CA ALA A 248 13.12 -1.17 -9.91
C ALA A 248 14.25 -1.65 -8.98
N ALA A 249 14.59 -2.94 -8.99
CA ALA A 249 15.68 -3.47 -8.18
C ALA A 249 17.02 -2.78 -8.48
N ARG A 250 17.35 -2.53 -9.75
CA ARG A 250 18.57 -1.79 -10.13
C ARG A 250 18.53 -0.34 -9.64
N ALA A 251 17.40 0.36 -9.79
CA ALA A 251 17.26 1.74 -9.32
C ALA A 251 17.39 1.83 -7.79
N MET A 252 16.74 0.91 -7.06
CA MET A 252 16.74 0.89 -5.59
C MET A 252 18.07 0.43 -4.97
N THR A 253 18.92 -0.31 -5.70
CA THR A 253 20.23 -0.76 -5.20
C THR A 253 21.39 0.15 -5.62
N ALA A 254 21.14 1.13 -6.50
CA ALA A 254 22.13 2.12 -6.89
C ALA A 254 22.35 3.16 -5.77
N LEU A 255 23.60 3.42 -5.41
CA LEU A 255 23.96 4.45 -4.44
C LEU A 255 23.79 5.86 -5.03
N ASN A 256 23.36 6.82 -4.21
CA ASN A 256 23.32 8.25 -4.59
C ASN A 256 24.71 8.93 -4.51
N LYS A 257 25.78 8.18 -4.26
CA LYS A 257 27.16 8.67 -4.09
C LYS A 257 27.64 9.59 -5.21
N THR A 258 27.62 9.11 -6.45
CA THR A 258 28.14 9.88 -7.59
C THR A 258 27.24 11.08 -7.94
N ALA A 259 25.94 10.98 -7.64
CA ALA A 259 25.00 12.08 -7.76
C ALA A 259 25.29 13.19 -6.75
N ALA A 260 25.61 12.84 -5.50
CA ALA A 260 26.02 13.79 -4.47
C ALA A 260 27.36 14.47 -4.81
N GLU A 261 28.34 13.71 -5.29
CA GLU A 261 29.61 14.30 -5.74
C GLU A 261 29.38 15.32 -6.88
N ALA A 262 28.55 14.98 -7.86
CA ALA A 262 28.21 15.86 -8.98
C ALA A 262 27.40 17.09 -8.55
N MET A 263 26.40 16.94 -7.66
CA MET A 263 25.59 18.10 -7.25
C MET A 263 26.45 19.16 -6.54
N ILE A 264 27.42 18.73 -5.73
CA ILE A 264 28.34 19.60 -5.02
C ILE A 264 29.31 20.27 -5.99
N GLU A 265 29.91 19.52 -6.92
CA GLU A 265 30.83 20.04 -7.94
C GLU A 265 30.16 21.14 -8.80
N PHE A 266 28.91 20.93 -9.18
CA PHE A 266 28.17 21.89 -9.99
C PHE A 266 27.53 23.02 -9.16
N GLY A 267 27.60 22.97 -7.82
CA GLY A 267 27.07 24.01 -6.94
C GLY A 267 25.55 24.04 -6.94
N ALA A 268 24.92 22.90 -6.62
CA ALA A 268 23.52 22.83 -6.28
C ALA A 268 23.17 23.84 -5.18
N HIS A 269 21.98 24.43 -5.27
CA HIS A 269 21.50 25.36 -4.26
C HIS A 269 20.73 24.65 -3.15
N GLY A 270 20.04 23.55 -3.47
CA GLY A 270 19.37 22.68 -2.50
C GLY A 270 19.22 21.25 -3.02
N CYS A 271 19.07 20.30 -2.11
CA CYS A 271 18.92 18.88 -2.43
C CYS A 271 18.13 18.17 -1.35
N THR A 272 17.40 17.13 -1.75
CA THR A 272 16.85 16.09 -0.88
C THR A 272 16.79 14.80 -1.69
N ASP A 273 16.52 13.65 -1.09
CA ASP A 273 16.27 12.42 -1.81
C ASP A 273 14.78 12.08 -1.88
N VAL A 274 14.33 11.56 -3.01
CA VAL A 274 12.91 11.21 -3.19
C VAL A 274 12.67 9.82 -2.60
N THR A 275 12.05 9.78 -1.43
CA THR A 275 11.73 8.53 -0.71
C THR A 275 10.23 8.33 -0.47
N GLY A 276 9.81 7.99 0.75
CA GLY A 276 8.45 7.51 1.07
C GLY A 276 7.30 8.49 0.80
N PHE A 277 7.58 9.80 0.75
CA PHE A 277 6.56 10.83 0.51
C PHE A 277 6.30 11.10 -0.99
N GLY A 278 6.99 10.36 -1.86
CA GLY A 278 6.94 10.56 -3.30
C GLY A 278 7.57 11.89 -3.73
N LEU A 279 7.62 12.11 -5.04
CA LEU A 279 8.23 13.31 -5.62
C LEU A 279 7.54 14.59 -5.14
N VAL A 280 6.20 14.58 -5.10
CA VAL A 280 5.41 15.75 -4.72
C VAL A 280 5.57 16.13 -3.26
N GLY A 281 5.59 15.17 -2.34
CA GLY A 281 5.78 15.45 -0.91
C GLY A 281 7.13 16.14 -0.67
N HIS A 282 8.20 15.55 -1.18
CA HIS A 282 9.56 16.09 -1.08
C HIS A 282 9.72 17.45 -1.78
N LEU A 283 9.09 17.65 -2.94
CA LEU A 283 9.07 18.96 -3.62
C LEU A 283 8.30 20.02 -2.83
N ALA A 284 7.17 19.67 -2.21
CA ALA A 284 6.37 20.60 -1.42
C ALA A 284 7.17 21.10 -0.22
N GLU A 285 7.91 20.22 0.46
CA GLU A 285 8.78 20.61 1.57
C GLU A 285 9.95 21.49 1.11
N MET A 286 10.65 21.09 0.04
CA MET A 286 11.72 21.91 -0.55
C MET A 286 11.20 23.30 -0.94
N ALA A 287 10.04 23.37 -1.60
CA ALA A 287 9.45 24.63 -2.05
C ALA A 287 9.02 25.51 -0.87
N ALA A 288 8.36 24.93 0.14
CA ALA A 288 7.91 25.63 1.34
C ALA A 288 9.09 26.15 2.16
N GLY A 289 10.08 25.30 2.45
CA GLY A 289 11.28 25.67 3.19
C GLY A 289 12.12 26.73 2.50
N SER A 290 12.15 26.72 1.15
CA SER A 290 12.88 27.72 0.37
C SER A 290 12.06 28.99 0.07
N GLY A 291 10.78 29.06 0.46
CA GLY A 291 9.90 30.21 0.18
C GLY A 291 9.67 30.44 -1.32
N VAL A 292 9.55 29.37 -2.11
CA VAL A 292 9.38 29.42 -3.57
C VAL A 292 8.17 28.60 -4.04
N ASN A 293 7.78 28.80 -5.28
CA ASN A 293 6.88 27.92 -6.00
C ASN A 293 7.64 27.18 -7.10
N VAL A 294 7.28 25.92 -7.32
CA VAL A 294 7.95 25.04 -8.29
C VAL A 294 6.99 24.53 -9.35
N GLU A 295 7.51 24.28 -10.54
CA GLU A 295 6.75 23.68 -11.64
C GLU A 295 7.48 22.44 -12.14
N ILE A 296 6.75 21.32 -12.22
CA ILE A 296 7.23 20.07 -12.81
C ILE A 296 6.50 19.79 -14.11
N ALA A 297 7.24 19.27 -15.08
CA ALA A 297 6.76 18.88 -16.38
C ALA A 297 6.61 17.35 -16.41
N TRP A 298 5.36 16.89 -16.41
CA TRP A 298 4.98 15.48 -16.45
C TRP A 298 5.76 14.71 -17.51
N ASP A 299 5.83 15.22 -18.74
CA ASP A 299 6.43 14.51 -19.87
C ASP A 299 7.95 14.33 -19.74
N ASP A 300 8.60 15.10 -18.86
CA ASP A 300 10.05 15.06 -18.63
C ASP A 300 10.43 14.20 -17.42
N LEU A 301 9.45 13.67 -16.66
CA LEU A 301 9.73 12.81 -15.50
C LEU A 301 10.32 11.46 -15.96
N PRO A 302 11.47 11.02 -15.43
CA PRO A 302 11.96 9.66 -15.66
C PRO A 302 11.06 8.67 -14.90
N LEU A 303 10.54 7.66 -15.59
CA LEU A 303 9.63 6.65 -15.04
C LEU A 303 10.18 5.25 -15.30
N LEU A 304 9.95 4.33 -14.38
CA LEU A 304 10.26 2.93 -14.59
C LEU A 304 9.38 2.33 -15.71
N PRO A 305 9.89 1.34 -16.46
CA PRO A 305 9.11 0.68 -17.50
C PRO A 305 7.88 0.00 -16.89
N GLY A 306 6.72 0.09 -17.54
CA GLY A 306 5.48 -0.53 -17.07
C GLY A 306 4.64 0.33 -16.12
N VAL A 307 5.17 1.45 -15.60
CA VAL A 307 4.45 2.27 -14.60
C VAL A 307 3.17 2.88 -15.17
N LEU A 308 3.22 3.38 -16.41
CA LEU A 308 2.05 4.00 -17.03
C LEU A 308 0.94 2.98 -17.27
N GLU A 309 1.30 1.77 -17.70
CA GLU A 309 0.37 0.67 -17.91
C GLU A 309 -0.24 0.19 -16.60
N LEU A 310 0.57 0.05 -15.54
CA LEU A 310 0.11 -0.37 -14.22
C LEU A 310 -0.89 0.64 -13.63
N VAL A 311 -0.58 1.93 -13.68
CA VAL A 311 -1.49 2.99 -13.20
C VAL A 311 -2.74 3.08 -14.06
N GLY A 312 -2.62 2.93 -15.39
CA GLY A 312 -3.77 2.84 -16.29
C GLY A 312 -4.71 1.68 -15.95
N GLN A 313 -4.22 0.61 -15.32
CA GLN A 313 -5.01 -0.52 -14.82
C GLN A 313 -5.49 -0.36 -13.36
N GLY A 314 -5.26 0.80 -12.74
CA GLY A 314 -5.59 1.07 -11.35
C GLY A 314 -4.66 0.41 -10.32
N VAL A 315 -3.48 -0.05 -10.72
CA VAL A 315 -2.50 -0.64 -9.80
C VAL A 315 -1.71 0.47 -9.11
N VAL A 316 -2.20 0.89 -7.94
CA VAL A 316 -1.64 1.99 -7.14
C VAL A 316 -1.54 1.55 -5.67
N PRO A 317 -0.38 1.71 -5.01
CA PRO A 317 -0.24 1.33 -3.60
C PRO A 317 -0.98 2.29 -2.68
N GLY A 318 -1.47 1.79 -1.53
CA GLY A 318 -2.16 2.62 -0.54
C GLY A 318 -1.32 3.78 0.03
N GLY A 319 0.02 3.72 -0.08
CA GLY A 319 0.90 4.84 0.28
C GLY A 319 0.70 6.09 -0.56
N VAL A 320 0.20 5.97 -1.80
CA VAL A 320 -0.19 7.12 -2.64
C VAL A 320 -1.33 7.91 -2.00
N GLU A 321 -2.30 7.22 -1.41
CA GLU A 321 -3.43 7.91 -0.76
C GLU A 321 -2.97 8.65 0.51
N ARG A 322 -2.11 8.04 1.32
CA ARG A 322 -1.49 8.71 2.49
C ARG A 322 -0.69 9.96 2.07
N ASN A 323 0.07 9.85 0.97
CA ASN A 323 0.81 10.99 0.43
C ASN A 323 -0.11 12.06 -0.15
N ARG A 324 -1.25 11.67 -0.73
CA ARG A 324 -2.30 12.60 -1.19
C ARG A 324 -2.90 13.38 -0.02
N GLU A 325 -3.30 12.71 1.04
CA GLU A 325 -3.86 13.34 2.25
C GLU A 325 -2.90 14.39 2.84
N SER A 326 -1.60 14.12 2.79
CA SER A 326 -0.57 15.01 3.35
C SER A 326 -0.17 16.18 2.44
N SER A 327 -0.15 15.98 1.11
CA SER A 327 0.51 16.92 0.18
C SER A 327 -0.38 17.48 -0.93
N ALA A 328 -1.60 16.96 -1.14
CA ALA A 328 -2.47 17.38 -2.25
C ALA A 328 -2.81 18.89 -2.21
N ALA A 329 -2.94 19.48 -1.02
CA ALA A 329 -3.22 20.91 -0.86
C ALA A 329 -2.10 21.81 -1.44
N ALA A 330 -0.86 21.32 -1.48
CA ALA A 330 0.27 22.04 -2.06
C ALA A 330 0.30 21.98 -3.60
N VAL A 331 -0.49 21.10 -4.22
CA VAL A 331 -0.43 20.83 -5.65
C VAL A 331 -1.47 21.64 -6.43
N THR A 332 -1.07 22.13 -7.60
CA THR A 332 -1.99 22.65 -8.62
C THR A 332 -1.81 21.84 -9.90
N LEU A 333 -2.88 21.19 -10.36
CA LEU A 333 -2.90 20.57 -11.67
C LEU A 333 -3.06 21.63 -12.77
N GLY A 334 -2.11 21.66 -13.69
CA GLY A 334 -2.20 22.46 -14.91
C GLY A 334 -3.17 21.85 -15.93
N ARG A 335 -3.48 22.61 -16.98
CA ARG A 335 -4.35 22.14 -18.06
C ARG A 335 -3.85 20.82 -18.64
N GLY A 336 -4.73 19.81 -18.68
CA GLY A 336 -4.44 18.48 -19.22
C GLY A 336 -3.74 17.52 -18.25
N ALA A 337 -3.26 17.99 -17.09
CA ALA A 337 -2.73 17.10 -16.06
C ALA A 337 -3.88 16.34 -15.39
N THR A 338 -3.75 15.02 -15.26
CA THR A 338 -4.79 14.15 -14.69
C THR A 338 -4.45 13.72 -13.26
N GLN A 339 -5.44 13.15 -12.57
CA GLN A 339 -5.23 12.59 -11.24
C GLN A 339 -4.26 11.40 -11.27
N ALA A 340 -4.34 10.54 -12.28
CA ALA A 340 -3.40 9.43 -12.48
C ALA A 340 -1.94 9.90 -12.63
N MET A 341 -1.71 11.05 -13.29
CA MET A 341 -0.35 11.63 -13.36
C MET A 341 0.13 12.07 -11.98
N LEU A 342 -0.77 12.63 -11.17
CA LEU A 342 -0.46 13.02 -9.80
C LEU A 342 -0.18 11.82 -8.90
N GLU A 343 -0.91 10.72 -9.05
CA GLU A 343 -0.70 9.47 -8.33
C GLU A 343 0.71 8.91 -8.53
N VAL A 344 1.22 8.92 -9.78
CA VAL A 344 2.61 8.55 -10.07
C VAL A 344 3.60 9.47 -9.34
N CYS A 345 3.30 10.76 -9.25
CA CYS A 345 4.17 11.71 -8.54
C CYS A 345 4.07 11.61 -7.01
N MET A 346 3.01 10.98 -6.50
CA MET A 346 2.78 10.70 -5.08
C MET A 346 3.21 9.28 -4.68
N ASP A 347 3.63 8.44 -5.62
CA ASP A 347 4.10 7.09 -5.35
C ASP A 347 5.29 7.11 -4.38
N PRO A 348 5.22 6.38 -3.24
CA PRO A 348 6.35 6.21 -2.34
C PRO A 348 7.53 5.61 -3.09
N GLN A 349 8.65 6.32 -3.11
CA GLN A 349 9.88 5.81 -3.70
C GLN A 349 10.70 5.10 -2.63
N THR A 350 11.08 3.85 -2.83
CA THR A 350 12.05 3.18 -1.95
C THR A 350 13.44 3.39 -2.52
N SER A 351 14.39 3.92 -1.74
CA SER A 351 15.75 4.26 -2.21
C SER A 351 15.76 5.03 -3.54
N GLY A 352 14.96 6.09 -3.64
CA GLY A 352 14.88 6.90 -4.85
C GLY A 352 16.13 7.75 -5.08
N GLY A 353 16.04 8.64 -6.07
CA GLY A 353 17.15 9.49 -6.48
C GLY A 353 17.18 10.80 -5.71
N LEU A 354 18.32 11.48 -5.77
CA LEU A 354 18.43 12.89 -5.41
C LEU A 354 17.53 13.76 -6.30
N LEU A 355 16.83 14.69 -5.67
CA LEU A 355 16.11 15.82 -6.22
C LEU A 355 16.94 17.08 -5.98
N ILE A 356 17.50 17.64 -7.05
CA ILE A 356 18.50 18.69 -6.99
C ILE A 356 17.92 19.99 -7.57
N ALA A 357 17.98 21.08 -6.81
CA ALA A 357 17.78 22.44 -7.30
C ALA A 357 19.13 23.04 -7.73
N ALA A 358 19.30 23.33 -9.02
CA ALA A 358 20.58 23.77 -9.57
C ALA A 358 20.45 25.00 -10.50
N PRO A 359 21.51 25.83 -10.63
CA PRO A 359 21.52 26.95 -11.56
C PRO A 359 21.25 26.50 -13.01
N LYS A 360 20.27 27.13 -13.68
CA LYS A 360 19.92 26.82 -15.08
C LYS A 360 21.11 26.76 -16.04
N ARG A 361 22.10 27.65 -15.86
CA ARG A 361 23.31 27.72 -16.71
C ARG A 361 24.20 26.46 -16.62
N LYS A 362 24.13 25.71 -15.52
CA LYS A 362 24.92 24.50 -15.28
C LYS A 362 24.13 23.20 -15.50
N ALA A 363 22.80 23.30 -15.65
CA ALA A 363 21.88 22.18 -15.72
C ALA A 363 22.27 21.09 -16.74
N ALA A 364 22.52 21.50 -17.99
CA ALA A 364 22.83 20.55 -19.07
C ALA A 364 24.15 19.80 -18.81
N ALA A 365 25.17 20.50 -18.29
CA ALA A 365 26.45 19.90 -17.96
C ALA A 365 26.34 18.96 -16.74
N LEU A 366 25.56 19.35 -15.72
CA LEU A 366 25.29 18.50 -14.56
C LEU A 366 24.53 17.22 -14.96
N VAL A 367 23.47 17.32 -15.77
CA VAL A 367 22.73 16.13 -16.24
C VAL A 367 23.64 15.20 -17.05
N ARG A 368 24.51 15.74 -17.91
CA ARG A 368 25.49 14.92 -18.64
C ARG A 368 26.44 14.21 -17.69
N ALA A 369 27.02 14.93 -16.72
CA ALA A 369 27.92 14.34 -15.74
C ALA A 369 27.24 13.26 -14.89
N LEU A 370 25.98 13.47 -14.49
CA LEU A 370 25.18 12.49 -13.76
C LEU A 370 25.02 11.19 -14.58
N ARG A 371 24.66 11.31 -15.86
CA ARG A 371 24.49 10.15 -16.76
C ARG A 371 25.80 9.41 -16.98
N GLU A 372 26.90 10.13 -17.20
CA GLU A 372 28.25 9.54 -17.36
C GLU A 372 28.73 8.82 -16.10
N ARG A 373 28.28 9.26 -14.91
CA ARG A 373 28.62 8.68 -13.60
C ARG A 373 27.60 7.65 -13.10
N GLY A 374 26.78 7.10 -13.98
CA GLY A 374 25.89 5.96 -13.70
C GLY A 374 24.42 6.30 -13.41
N ALA A 375 24.06 7.57 -13.26
CA ALA A 375 22.67 8.01 -13.14
C ALA A 375 22.05 8.23 -14.54
N ALA A 376 21.93 7.16 -15.32
CA ALA A 376 21.54 7.19 -16.73
C ALA A 376 20.18 7.87 -16.99
N GLU A 377 19.25 7.75 -16.04
CA GLU A 377 17.90 8.32 -16.12
C GLU A 377 17.82 9.76 -15.58
N ALA A 378 18.96 10.38 -15.23
CA ALA A 378 18.95 11.74 -14.72
C ALA A 378 18.32 12.71 -15.74
N ALA A 379 17.39 13.54 -15.29
CA ALA A 379 16.62 14.43 -16.15
C ALA A 379 16.28 15.74 -15.44
N VAL A 380 16.20 16.83 -16.22
CA VAL A 380 15.55 18.06 -15.76
C VAL A 380 14.05 17.82 -15.78
N ILE A 381 13.42 17.86 -14.61
CA ILE A 381 12.00 17.57 -14.43
C ILE A 381 11.14 18.83 -14.31
N GLY A 382 11.77 19.99 -14.18
CA GLY A 382 11.04 21.21 -13.84
C GLY A 382 11.92 22.40 -13.54
N ARG A 383 11.32 23.43 -12.95
CA ARG A 383 12.00 24.67 -12.56
C ARG A 383 11.35 25.34 -11.35
N VAL A 384 12.14 26.13 -10.64
CA VAL A 384 11.66 27.05 -9.62
C VAL A 384 11.14 28.32 -10.31
N ARG A 385 9.86 28.64 -10.12
CA ARG A 385 9.21 29.77 -10.82
C ARG A 385 9.63 31.11 -10.23
N GLY A 386 9.62 31.24 -8.91
CA GLY A 386 9.79 32.49 -8.19
C GLY A 386 9.45 32.33 -6.71
N LYS A 387 9.54 33.42 -5.95
CA LYS A 387 9.09 33.45 -4.56
C LYS A 387 7.63 33.01 -4.44
N GLY A 388 7.30 32.31 -3.35
CA GLY A 388 6.00 31.69 -3.20
C GLY A 388 5.79 31.06 -1.83
N THR A 389 4.73 30.27 -1.71
CA THR A 389 4.28 29.69 -0.45
C THR A 389 4.48 28.16 -0.43
N GLY A 390 5.35 27.62 -1.28
CA GLY A 390 5.56 26.18 -1.39
C GLY A 390 4.61 25.44 -2.33
N ARG A 391 4.00 26.11 -3.33
CA ARG A 391 3.11 25.42 -4.28
C ARG A 391 3.88 24.65 -5.36
N VAL A 392 3.39 23.46 -5.67
CA VAL A 392 3.88 22.57 -6.74
C VAL A 392 2.88 22.59 -7.91
N PHE A 393 3.32 23.04 -9.09
CA PHE A 393 2.50 23.05 -10.30
C PHE A 393 2.87 21.86 -11.19
N LEU A 394 1.94 20.93 -11.41
CA LEU A 394 2.14 19.82 -12.35
C LEU A 394 1.58 20.21 -13.73
N LYS A 395 2.44 20.23 -14.75
CA LYS A 395 2.03 20.54 -16.14
C LYS A 395 2.35 19.39 -17.07
N THR A 396 1.60 19.32 -18.17
CA THR A 396 1.85 18.36 -19.25
C THR A 396 1.72 19.06 -20.60
N ARG A 397 2.51 18.57 -21.57
CA ARG A 397 2.39 18.86 -23.00
C ARG A 397 1.44 17.89 -23.68
N GLY A 398 0.96 16.86 -22.97
CA GLY A 398 0.09 15.82 -23.50
C GLY A 398 0.83 14.78 -24.36
N THR A 399 2.17 14.76 -24.31
CA THR A 399 2.97 13.83 -25.13
C THR A 399 3.08 12.44 -24.51
N ARG A 400 2.74 12.30 -23.23
CA ARG A 400 2.77 11.03 -22.49
C ARG A 400 1.46 10.77 -21.74
N PRO A 401 0.37 10.38 -22.42
CA PRO A 401 -0.90 10.10 -21.76
C PRO A 401 -0.80 8.85 -20.89
N ILE A 402 -1.63 8.78 -19.84
CA ILE A 402 -1.94 7.54 -19.14
C ILE A 402 -3.22 7.02 -19.77
N ASN A 403 -3.15 5.87 -20.43
CA ASN A 403 -4.32 5.22 -21.00
C ASN A 403 -5.03 4.48 -19.86
N GLU A 404 -5.96 5.18 -19.20
CA GLU A 404 -6.85 4.55 -18.24
C GLU A 404 -7.65 3.48 -18.97
N VAL A 405 -7.45 2.23 -18.55
CA VAL A 405 -8.28 1.13 -18.98
C VAL A 405 -9.62 1.35 -18.30
N VAL A 406 -10.50 2.06 -19.00
CA VAL A 406 -11.93 2.00 -18.68
C VAL A 406 -12.27 0.53 -18.80
N PHE A 407 -12.55 -0.12 -17.66
CA PHE A 407 -13.29 -1.37 -17.68
C PHE A 407 -14.67 -1.00 -18.22
N SER A 408 -14.79 -0.93 -19.55
CA SER A 408 -16.07 -0.99 -20.20
C SER A 408 -16.66 -2.32 -19.75
N ARG A 409 -17.66 -2.28 -18.88
CA ARG A 409 -18.73 -3.26 -19.03
C ARG A 409 -19.13 -3.12 -20.49
N GLU A 410 -18.81 -4.12 -21.30
CA GLU A 410 -19.40 -4.18 -22.64
C GLU A 410 -20.90 -3.97 -22.46
N PRO A 411 -21.50 -2.96 -23.10
CA PRO A 411 -22.92 -3.03 -23.34
C PRO A 411 -23.08 -4.27 -24.23
N ALA A 412 -23.84 -5.26 -23.75
CA ALA A 412 -24.23 -6.38 -24.59
C ALA A 412 -24.71 -5.80 -25.94
N ALA A 413 -24.04 -6.20 -27.02
CA ALA A 413 -24.23 -5.61 -28.33
C ALA A 413 -25.73 -5.52 -28.67
N SER A 414 -26.15 -4.32 -29.06
CA SER A 414 -27.45 -4.07 -29.69
C SER A 414 -27.47 -4.80 -31.04
N ALA A 415 -27.89 -6.07 -31.05
CA ALA A 415 -28.29 -6.75 -32.26
C ALA A 415 -29.61 -6.11 -32.71
N SER A 416 -29.59 -5.53 -33.90
CA SER A 416 -30.73 -4.92 -34.59
C SER A 416 -31.93 -5.87 -34.64
N CYS A 417 -33.10 -5.40 -34.21
CA CYS A 417 -34.37 -6.05 -34.47
C CYS A 417 -34.66 -5.98 -35.97
N SER A 418 -34.36 -7.05 -36.70
CA SER A 418 -35.09 -7.40 -37.92
C SER A 418 -36.13 -8.46 -37.54
N GLU A 419 -37.39 -8.10 -37.75
CA GLU A 419 -38.55 -8.94 -37.50
C GLU A 419 -38.46 -10.26 -38.26
N GLY A 420 -38.61 -11.36 -37.52
CA GLY A 420 -38.62 -12.72 -38.02
C GLY A 420 -38.93 -13.65 -36.87
N GLU A 421 -40.23 -13.90 -36.67
CA GLU A 421 -40.77 -14.79 -35.65
C GLU A 421 -40.04 -16.14 -35.64
N THR A 422 -39.57 -16.58 -34.46
CA THR A 422 -39.95 -17.87 -33.85
C THR A 422 -39.17 -18.12 -32.55
N ASP A 423 -39.93 -18.12 -31.44
CA ASP A 423 -39.84 -19.04 -30.30
C ASP A 423 -38.48 -19.23 -29.60
N MET A 424 -38.13 -18.32 -28.67
CA MET A 424 -37.12 -18.60 -27.63
C MET A 424 -37.37 -17.83 -26.33
N ALA A 425 -38.02 -18.48 -25.37
CA ALA A 425 -37.91 -18.15 -23.95
C ALA A 425 -36.83 -19.05 -23.31
N LYS A 426 -35.61 -18.56 -23.16
CA LYS A 426 -34.59 -19.12 -22.26
C LYS A 426 -33.93 -18.01 -21.45
N LYS A 427 -34.22 -18.00 -20.13
CA LYS A 427 -33.53 -17.18 -19.12
C LYS A 427 -32.05 -17.55 -19.07
N SER A 428 -31.17 -16.55 -19.12
CA SER A 428 -29.75 -16.70 -18.80
C SER A 428 -29.54 -16.50 -17.30
N GLU A 429 -29.24 -17.58 -16.58
CA GLU A 429 -28.79 -17.52 -15.18
C GLU A 429 -27.26 -17.36 -15.14
N ALA A 430 -26.78 -16.36 -14.40
CA ALA A 430 -25.37 -16.27 -14.03
C ALA A 430 -25.00 -17.43 -13.08
N PRO A 431 -23.79 -18.01 -13.15
CA PRO A 431 -23.43 -19.16 -12.33
C PRO A 431 -23.41 -18.79 -10.84
N SER A 432 -24.27 -19.45 -10.06
CA SER A 432 -24.32 -19.34 -8.61
C SER A 432 -23.14 -20.10 -7.97
N CYS A 433 -22.48 -19.49 -6.98
CA CYS A 433 -21.45 -20.14 -6.16
C CYS A 433 -22.03 -21.21 -5.22
N CYS A 434 -23.35 -21.20 -5.01
CA CYS A 434 -24.05 -22.13 -4.12
C CYS A 434 -24.76 -23.23 -4.95
N PRO A 435 -24.59 -24.52 -4.61
CA PRO A 435 -25.24 -25.63 -5.33
C PRO A 435 -26.78 -25.57 -5.38
N GLU A 436 -27.41 -24.74 -4.56
CA GLU A 436 -28.87 -24.69 -4.40
C GLU A 436 -29.63 -24.07 -5.58
N HIS A 437 -28.95 -23.37 -6.50
CA HIS A 437 -29.61 -22.87 -7.72
C HIS A 437 -29.82 -23.95 -8.79
N GLY A 438 -29.44 -25.20 -8.54
CA GLY A 438 -29.86 -26.35 -9.35
C GLY A 438 -31.24 -26.90 -8.99
N ALA A 439 -31.98 -26.30 -8.05
CA ALA A 439 -33.23 -26.87 -7.52
C ALA A 439 -34.52 -26.27 -8.10
N GLY A 440 -34.42 -25.49 -9.19
CA GLY A 440 -35.59 -24.98 -9.95
C GLY A 440 -35.89 -25.72 -11.26
N ALA A 441 -34.99 -26.59 -11.74
CA ALA A 441 -35.17 -27.31 -13.00
C ALA A 441 -35.42 -28.81 -12.72
N GLY A 442 -36.57 -29.30 -13.17
CA GLY A 442 -37.03 -30.66 -12.93
C GLY A 442 -35.99 -31.75 -13.21
N ALA A 443 -35.94 -32.73 -12.31
CA ALA A 443 -35.48 -34.12 -12.47
C ALA A 443 -34.19 -34.46 -13.27
N GLY A 444 -33.35 -33.49 -13.68
CA GLY A 444 -32.24 -33.74 -14.62
C GLY A 444 -30.84 -33.36 -14.15
N ALA A 445 -30.68 -32.63 -13.04
CA ALA A 445 -29.38 -32.01 -12.67
C ALA A 445 -28.54 -32.79 -11.63
N ALA A 446 -28.75 -34.10 -11.47
CA ALA A 446 -28.00 -34.92 -10.52
C ALA A 446 -26.77 -35.65 -11.11
N ALA A 447 -26.51 -35.53 -12.42
CA ALA A 447 -25.57 -36.41 -13.13
C ALA A 447 -24.10 -35.93 -13.21
N GLY A 448 -23.73 -34.79 -12.62
CA GLY A 448 -22.38 -34.21 -12.79
C GLY A 448 -21.66 -33.73 -11.53
N ALA A 449 -22.30 -33.78 -10.35
CA ALA A 449 -21.66 -33.30 -9.12
C ALA A 449 -20.60 -34.30 -8.63
N SER A 450 -19.41 -33.79 -8.29
CA SER A 450 -18.39 -34.55 -7.58
C SER A 450 -18.88 -34.98 -6.19
N GLU A 451 -18.27 -36.04 -5.63
CA GLU A 451 -18.58 -36.48 -4.26
C GLU A 451 -18.36 -35.36 -3.23
N ALA A 452 -17.34 -34.52 -3.43
CA ALA A 452 -17.08 -33.35 -2.59
C ALA A 452 -18.23 -32.33 -2.66
N GLN A 453 -18.76 -32.03 -3.85
CA GLN A 453 -19.90 -31.12 -4.02
C GLN A 453 -21.18 -31.64 -3.36
N ARG A 454 -21.43 -32.96 -3.42
CA ARG A 454 -22.57 -33.59 -2.72
C ARG A 454 -22.43 -33.47 -1.21
N LYS A 455 -21.27 -33.84 -0.65
CA LYS A 455 -21.01 -33.71 0.80
C LYS A 455 -21.11 -32.26 1.29
N PHE A 456 -20.65 -31.31 0.49
CA PHE A 456 -20.78 -29.89 0.81
C PHE A 456 -22.24 -29.42 0.79
N ALA A 457 -23.04 -29.83 -0.21
CA ALA A 457 -24.47 -29.53 -0.24
C ALA A 457 -25.24 -30.15 0.94
N ASP A 458 -24.90 -31.38 1.32
CA ASP A 458 -25.49 -32.04 2.49
C ASP A 458 -25.13 -31.32 3.80
N PHE A 459 -23.89 -30.84 3.92
CA PHE A 459 -23.46 -30.00 5.03
C PHE A 459 -24.25 -28.69 5.09
N MET A 460 -24.40 -27.97 3.97
CA MET A 460 -25.16 -26.72 3.92
C MET A 460 -26.63 -26.94 4.34
N LYS A 461 -27.28 -27.97 3.80
CA LYS A 461 -28.65 -28.35 4.20
C LYS A 461 -28.76 -28.69 5.69
N ALA A 462 -27.75 -29.36 6.25
CA ALA A 462 -27.74 -29.69 7.68
C ALA A 462 -27.59 -28.44 8.56
N VAL A 463 -26.78 -27.46 8.13
CA VAL A 463 -26.57 -26.19 8.84
C VAL A 463 -27.82 -25.31 8.82
N GLU A 464 -28.56 -25.28 7.70
CA GLU A 464 -29.75 -24.44 7.52
C GLU A 464 -31.02 -24.97 8.23
N ARG A 465 -31.05 -26.24 8.64
CA ARG A 465 -32.20 -26.80 9.38
C ARG A 465 -32.41 -26.07 10.72
N PRO A 466 -33.65 -25.83 11.16
CA PRO A 466 -33.91 -25.26 12.47
C PRO A 466 -33.33 -26.14 13.58
N GLY A 467 -32.78 -25.51 14.62
CA GLY A 467 -32.18 -26.17 15.78
C GLY A 467 -32.25 -25.27 17.00
N ALA A 468 -31.13 -25.07 17.70
CA ALA A 468 -31.05 -24.09 18.80
C ALA A 468 -31.26 -22.64 18.33
N LEU A 469 -30.99 -22.36 17.05
CA LEU A 469 -31.38 -21.13 16.37
C LEU A 469 -32.48 -21.47 15.36
N ASP A 470 -33.49 -20.63 15.26
CA ASP A 470 -34.52 -20.72 14.22
C ASP A 470 -33.96 -20.31 12.84
N VAL A 471 -34.74 -20.59 11.80
CA VAL A 471 -34.31 -20.33 10.41
C VAL A 471 -34.17 -18.83 10.16
N HIS A 472 -34.99 -18.00 10.81
CA HIS A 472 -34.93 -16.53 10.70
C HIS A 472 -33.59 -16.00 11.21
N THR A 473 -33.22 -16.34 12.43
CA THR A 473 -31.94 -15.96 13.05
C THR A 473 -30.75 -16.45 12.24
N LYS A 474 -30.82 -17.68 11.70
CA LYS A 474 -29.76 -18.22 10.85
C LYS A 474 -29.59 -17.45 9.55
N GLU A 475 -30.68 -17.00 8.94
CA GLU A 475 -30.64 -16.19 7.73
C GLU A 475 -30.03 -14.80 7.99
N ALA A 476 -30.38 -14.16 9.10
CA ALA A 476 -29.75 -12.90 9.53
C ALA A 476 -28.24 -13.05 9.72
N VAL A 477 -27.80 -14.15 10.35
CA VAL A 477 -26.38 -14.47 10.51
C VAL A 477 -25.71 -14.75 9.17
N ALA A 478 -26.36 -15.49 8.26
CA ALA A 478 -25.84 -15.78 6.93
C ALA A 478 -25.66 -14.50 6.09
N LEU A 479 -26.63 -13.57 6.16
CA LEU A 479 -26.55 -12.25 5.55
C LEU A 479 -25.37 -11.45 6.11
N ALA A 480 -25.23 -11.38 7.44
CA ALA A 480 -24.11 -10.69 8.08
C ALA A 480 -22.75 -11.29 7.66
N LEU A 481 -22.64 -12.62 7.61
CA LEU A 481 -21.43 -13.31 7.16
C LEU A 481 -21.14 -13.06 5.68
N ALA A 482 -22.16 -13.01 4.82
CA ALA A 482 -22.01 -12.70 3.40
C ALA A 482 -21.51 -11.26 3.18
N VAL A 483 -22.01 -10.31 3.97
CA VAL A 483 -21.56 -8.91 3.97
C VAL A 483 -20.12 -8.80 4.47
N LEU A 484 -19.78 -9.47 5.59
CA LEU A 484 -18.43 -9.49 6.16
C LEU A 484 -17.41 -10.12 5.21
N ALA A 485 -17.79 -11.21 4.53
CA ALA A 485 -16.99 -11.87 3.52
C ALA A 485 -16.86 -11.08 2.21
N ARG A 486 -17.62 -9.98 2.06
CA ARG A 486 -17.66 -9.11 0.87
C ARG A 486 -17.99 -9.87 -0.41
N CYS A 487 -18.93 -10.82 -0.33
CA CYS A 487 -19.35 -11.64 -1.47
C CYS A 487 -20.68 -11.15 -2.06
N GLY A 488 -20.62 -10.36 -3.15
CA GLY A 488 -21.82 -9.76 -3.78
C GLY A 488 -22.91 -10.76 -4.17
N PRO A 489 -22.59 -11.91 -4.81
CA PRO A 489 -23.57 -12.95 -5.09
C PRO A 489 -24.27 -13.52 -3.85
N CYS A 490 -23.51 -13.78 -2.77
CA CYS A 490 -24.09 -14.28 -1.51
C CYS A 490 -24.99 -13.24 -0.85
N VAL A 491 -24.57 -11.97 -0.81
CA VAL A 491 -25.40 -10.90 -0.26
C VAL A 491 -26.71 -10.78 -1.04
N ARG A 492 -26.66 -10.79 -2.39
CA ARG A 492 -27.88 -10.77 -3.21
C ARG A 492 -28.79 -11.95 -2.93
N HIS A 493 -28.24 -13.14 -2.79
CA HIS A 493 -29.00 -14.35 -2.48
C HIS A 493 -29.68 -14.26 -1.11
N HIS A 494 -28.91 -13.93 -0.06
CA HIS A 494 -29.42 -13.86 1.30
C HIS A 494 -30.38 -12.68 1.52
N VAL A 495 -30.19 -11.55 0.84
CA VAL A 495 -31.19 -10.46 0.86
C VAL A 495 -32.50 -10.89 0.19
N ALA A 496 -32.43 -11.59 -0.94
CA ALA A 496 -33.64 -12.11 -1.61
C ALA A 496 -34.35 -13.17 -0.76
N LYS A 497 -33.60 -14.09 -0.14
CA LYS A 497 -34.12 -15.13 0.76
C LYS A 497 -34.71 -14.53 2.03
N ALA A 498 -34.03 -13.57 2.66
CA ALA A 498 -34.54 -12.84 3.83
C ALA A 498 -35.87 -12.12 3.52
N ARG A 499 -35.98 -11.43 2.38
CA ARG A 499 -37.25 -10.80 1.96
C ARG A 499 -38.37 -11.83 1.74
N GLN A 500 -38.07 -12.98 1.14
CA GLN A 500 -39.04 -14.08 0.99
C GLN A 500 -39.48 -14.67 2.33
N MET A 501 -38.61 -14.62 3.33
CA MET A 501 -38.88 -15.04 4.70
C MET A 501 -39.60 -13.97 5.54
N GLY A 502 -39.84 -12.78 4.99
CA GLY A 502 -40.61 -11.72 5.63
C GLY A 502 -39.80 -10.69 6.41
N PHE A 503 -38.48 -10.65 6.27
CA PHE A 503 -37.65 -9.63 6.89
C PHE A 503 -38.02 -8.23 6.39
N THR A 504 -38.01 -7.24 7.29
CA THR A 504 -38.05 -5.83 6.89
C THR A 504 -36.69 -5.37 6.37
N ASP A 505 -36.66 -4.28 5.60
CA ASP A 505 -35.40 -3.71 5.13
C ASP A 505 -34.54 -3.18 6.31
N GLU A 506 -35.16 -2.79 7.42
CA GLU A 506 -34.47 -2.42 8.67
C GLU A 506 -33.81 -3.64 9.33
N GLU A 507 -34.46 -4.80 9.36
CA GLU A 507 -33.86 -6.03 9.93
C GLU A 507 -32.68 -6.53 9.07
N ILE A 508 -32.79 -6.43 7.75
CA ILE A 508 -31.71 -6.72 6.79
C ILE A 508 -30.53 -5.77 7.02
N ASP A 509 -30.82 -4.48 7.19
CA ASP A 509 -29.81 -3.49 7.50
C ASP A 509 -29.13 -3.71 8.84
N GLU A 510 -29.89 -4.00 9.89
CA GLU A 510 -29.34 -4.23 11.23
C GLU A 510 -28.38 -5.42 11.23
N ALA A 511 -28.74 -6.51 10.54
CA ALA A 511 -27.86 -7.65 10.33
C ALA A 511 -26.59 -7.28 9.53
N ALA A 512 -26.71 -6.45 8.49
CA ALA A 512 -25.56 -5.98 7.73
C ALA A 512 -24.67 -5.01 8.53
N TRP A 513 -25.25 -4.15 9.37
CA TRP A 513 -24.52 -3.23 10.24
C TRP A 513 -23.76 -3.95 11.34
N MET A 514 -24.25 -5.10 11.80
CA MET A 514 -23.46 -6.01 12.63
C MET A 514 -22.18 -6.46 11.91
N ALA A 515 -22.23 -6.76 10.61
CA ALA A 515 -21.01 -7.07 9.86
C ALA A 515 -20.08 -5.85 9.71
N VAL A 516 -20.64 -4.66 9.49
CA VAL A 516 -19.88 -3.40 9.41
C VAL A 516 -19.15 -3.09 10.72
N ALA A 517 -19.76 -3.36 11.87
CA ALA A 517 -19.14 -3.12 13.18
C ALA A 517 -17.82 -3.88 13.38
N PHE A 518 -17.69 -5.08 12.79
CA PHE A 518 -16.47 -5.90 12.84
C PHE A 518 -15.56 -5.71 11.61
N GLY A 519 -16.12 -5.29 10.47
CA GLY A 519 -15.42 -5.15 9.20
C GLY A 519 -14.95 -3.73 8.84
N GLY A 520 -15.41 -2.71 9.58
CA GLY A 520 -15.02 -1.31 9.42
C GLY A 520 -15.42 -0.70 8.07
N GLY A 521 -14.75 0.41 7.73
CA GLY A 521 -15.02 1.20 6.51
C GLY A 521 -15.08 0.42 5.20
N PRO A 522 -14.19 -0.56 4.94
CA PRO A 522 -14.24 -1.36 3.72
C PRO A 522 -15.54 -2.18 3.56
N VAL A 523 -16.09 -2.71 4.65
CA VAL A 523 -17.35 -3.47 4.63
C VAL A 523 -18.55 -2.53 4.51
N MET A 524 -18.49 -1.34 5.12
CA MET A 524 -19.50 -0.29 4.94
C MET A 524 -19.62 0.13 3.47
N MET A 525 -18.49 0.40 2.81
CA MET A 525 -18.47 0.81 1.40
C MET A 525 -18.99 -0.29 0.48
N PHE A 526 -18.57 -1.53 0.71
CA PHE A 526 -19.05 -2.70 -0.03
C PHE A 526 -20.56 -2.89 0.15
N TYR A 527 -21.08 -2.85 1.38
CA TYR A 527 -22.51 -2.99 1.64
C TYR A 527 -23.30 -1.86 0.97
N GLY A 528 -22.81 -0.63 1.04
CA GLY A 528 -23.42 0.52 0.37
C GLY A 528 -23.45 0.41 -1.16
N GLU A 529 -22.49 -0.29 -1.78
CA GLU A 529 -22.49 -0.59 -3.21
C GLU A 529 -23.50 -1.69 -3.56
N VAL A 530 -23.45 -2.84 -2.86
CA VAL A 530 -24.35 -3.96 -3.14
C VAL A 530 -25.82 -3.60 -2.85
N ARG A 531 -26.07 -2.78 -1.82
CA ARG A 531 -27.42 -2.31 -1.51
C ARG A 531 -28.01 -1.44 -2.61
N ARG A 532 -27.19 -0.60 -3.25
CA ARG A 532 -27.61 0.19 -4.43
C ARG A 532 -27.95 -0.71 -5.61
N ASP A 533 -27.17 -1.76 -5.85
CA ASP A 533 -27.45 -2.76 -6.90
C ASP A 533 -28.76 -3.53 -6.65
N VAL A 534 -29.01 -3.93 -5.39
CA VAL A 534 -30.25 -4.64 -5.01
C VAL A 534 -31.47 -3.71 -5.08
N ALA A 535 -31.33 -2.44 -4.71
CA ALA A 535 -32.39 -1.44 -4.84
C ALA A 535 -32.70 -1.12 -6.32
N ALA A 536 -31.69 -1.04 -7.17
CA ALA A 536 -31.86 -0.83 -8.61
C ALA A 536 -32.59 -2.00 -9.29
N ALA A 537 -32.31 -3.24 -8.90
CA ALA A 537 -33.01 -4.42 -9.41
C ALA A 537 -34.51 -4.43 -9.04
N ALA A 538 -34.86 -4.01 -7.82
CA ALA A 538 -36.25 -3.91 -7.39
C ALA A 538 -37.05 -2.81 -8.13
N CYS A 539 -36.37 -1.76 -8.61
CA CYS A 539 -36.99 -0.68 -9.37
C CYS A 539 -37.38 -1.12 -10.80
N CYS A 540 -36.57 -1.99 -11.42
CA CYS A 540 -36.86 -2.56 -12.74
C CYS A 540 -38.05 -3.54 -12.73
N ASP A 541 -38.27 -4.26 -11.62
CA ASP A 541 -39.42 -5.17 -11.48
C ASP A 541 -40.75 -4.43 -11.24
N ALA A 542 -40.72 -3.23 -10.66
CA ALA A 542 -41.91 -2.41 -10.41
C ALA A 542 -42.45 -1.72 -11.68
N GLU A 543 -41.59 -1.32 -12.62
CA GLU A 543 -42.00 -0.69 -13.88
C GLU A 543 -42.59 -1.69 -14.89
N GLY A 544 -42.27 -2.99 -14.76
CA GLY A 544 -42.83 -4.07 -15.59
C GLY A 544 -44.28 -4.46 -15.26
N GLY A 545 -44.80 -4.06 -14.08
CA GLY A 545 -46.14 -4.42 -13.60
C GLY A 545 -47.27 -3.49 -14.04
N ALA A 546 -46.96 -2.29 -14.56
CA ALA A 546 -47.98 -1.25 -14.84
C ALA A 546 -48.58 -1.28 -16.26
N LYS A 547 -48.22 -2.27 -17.10
CA LYS A 547 -48.75 -2.43 -18.47
C LYS A 547 -49.37 -3.81 -18.72
N ALA A 548 -50.31 -4.23 -17.89
CA ALA A 548 -51.25 -5.28 -18.25
C ALA A 548 -52.55 -5.11 -17.44
N GLY A 549 -53.61 -4.58 -18.08
CA GLY A 549 -54.93 -4.55 -17.46
C GLY A 549 -55.89 -3.43 -17.87
N GLY A 550 -55.91 -3.01 -19.13
CA GLY A 550 -57.02 -2.21 -19.69
C GLY A 550 -58.09 -3.14 -20.28
N GLY A 551 -59.28 -3.21 -19.66
CA GLY A 551 -60.38 -4.05 -20.17
C GLY A 551 -61.66 -4.14 -19.31
N ALA A 552 -62.38 -3.03 -19.17
CA ALA A 552 -63.85 -2.87 -19.09
C ALA A 552 -64.78 -3.92 -18.39
N LYS A 553 -65.49 -3.52 -17.31
CA LYS A 553 -66.93 -3.11 -17.25
C LYS A 553 -67.57 -3.24 -15.84
N ALA A 554 -68.07 -2.09 -15.35
CA ALA A 554 -69.25 -1.78 -14.52
C ALA A 554 -69.92 -2.80 -13.57
N ALA A 555 -70.08 -2.43 -12.29
CA ALA A 555 -71.38 -2.18 -11.65
C ALA A 555 -71.25 -1.71 -10.16
N GLY A 556 -71.85 -0.56 -9.84
CA GLY A 556 -72.67 -0.33 -8.63
C GLY A 556 -72.02 -0.03 -7.26
N GLY A 557 -72.32 1.16 -6.71
CA GLY A 557 -72.70 1.27 -5.29
C GLY A 557 -71.87 2.18 -4.36
N LYS A 558 -72.21 3.49 -4.37
CA LYS A 558 -72.42 4.42 -3.24
C LYS A 558 -71.57 4.36 -1.93
N GLU A 559 -71.08 5.56 -1.63
CA GLU A 559 -71.20 6.32 -0.36
C GLU A 559 -70.13 6.22 0.75
N ASP A 560 -69.60 7.43 1.02
CA ASP A 560 -69.24 8.04 2.30
C ASP A 560 -67.81 7.96 2.89
N GLY A 561 -67.23 9.16 3.11
CA GLY A 561 -66.56 9.44 4.39
C GLY A 561 -65.14 10.05 4.41
N GLY A 562 -64.97 11.30 3.96
CA GLY A 562 -64.37 12.39 4.75
C GLY A 562 -62.90 12.38 5.26
N CYS A 563 -62.19 13.44 4.84
CA CYS A 563 -61.35 14.37 5.63
C CYS A 563 -59.90 14.05 6.05
N CYS A 564 -58.97 14.76 5.37
CA CYS A 564 -58.02 15.76 5.89
C CYS A 564 -57.16 15.55 7.15
N SER A 565 -55.84 15.77 6.92
CA SER A 565 -54.85 16.53 7.73
C SER A 565 -54.46 15.98 9.11
N ASP A 566 -53.20 15.58 9.29
CA ASP A 566 -52.01 16.43 9.53
C ASP A 566 -50.72 15.69 9.14
#